data_AF-A0A1E1WR23-F1
#
_entry.id   AF-A0A1E1WR23-F1
#
_cell.length_a   1.000
_cell.length_b   1.000
_cell.length_c   1.000
_cell.angle_alpha   90.00
_cell.angle_beta   90.00
_cell.angle_gamma   90.00
#
_symmetry.space_group_name_H-M   'P 1'
#
loop_
_entity.id
_entity.type
_entity.pdbx_description
1 polymer ?
#
loop_
_entity_poly.entity_id
_entity_poly.type
_entity_poly.pdbx_seq_one_letter_code
_entity_poly.pdbx_strand_id
1 'polypeptide(L)'
;PPGGDAQVVKGDDWYFGCEVDAKPAAKTKWQFNSKPLLGKDKEKLKLINIQLHNTGVYKCIVSNPHGTVTRQFALDVSVPPFISDFDVLDVQLKEGTNATLECNAKGIPSPNITWVFNNTNWHVQNYSLTTSNITDQSEGVYRCNAVNKAGAASLVYRVTVT
;
A
#
# COMPACT_ATOMS: atom_id res chain seq x y z
N PRO A 1 11.52 -18.43 7.18
CA PRO A 1 10.14 -18.19 7.68
C PRO A 1 10.12 -16.93 8.56
N PRO A 2 9.11 -16.03 8.47
CA PRO A 2 9.30 -14.60 8.61
C PRO A 2 9.86 -14.20 9.98
N GLY A 3 11.14 -13.82 9.96
CA GLY A 3 11.94 -13.45 11.13
C GLY A 3 12.94 -12.35 10.76
N GLY A 4 12.55 -11.50 9.81
CA GLY A 4 13.32 -10.34 9.37
C GLY A 4 12.40 -9.15 9.19
N ASP A 5 12.96 -8.07 8.65
CA ASP A 5 12.20 -6.92 8.23
C ASP A 5 11.10 -7.34 7.25
N ALA A 6 9.94 -6.71 7.39
CA ALA A 6 8.74 -7.10 6.69
C ALA A 6 8.06 -5.89 6.10
N GLN A 7 7.51 -6.08 4.90
CA GLN A 7 6.57 -5.16 4.32
C GLN A 7 5.24 -5.89 4.16
N VAL A 8 4.18 -5.36 4.77
CA VAL A 8 2.89 -6.04 4.87
C VAL A 8 1.78 -5.14 4.36
N VAL A 9 0.79 -5.70 3.67
CA VAL A 9 -0.36 -4.95 3.17
C VAL A 9 -1.33 -4.70 4.32
N LYS A 10 -1.90 -3.49 4.39
CA LYS A 10 -2.92 -3.14 5.39
C LYS A 10 -4.09 -4.14 5.31
N GLY A 11 -4.46 -4.70 6.46
CA GLY A 11 -5.52 -5.70 6.61
C GLY A 11 -4.99 -7.13 6.75
N ASP A 12 -3.76 -7.39 6.31
CA ASP A 12 -3.16 -8.72 6.39
C ASP A 12 -2.67 -9.05 7.81
N ASP A 13 -2.46 -10.34 8.04
CA ASP A 13 -1.85 -10.88 9.26
C ASP A 13 -0.35 -11.11 9.06
N TRP A 14 0.42 -10.93 10.13
CA TRP A 14 1.86 -11.21 10.13
C TRP A 14 2.33 -11.78 11.46
N TYR A 15 3.55 -12.31 11.47
CA TYR A 15 4.23 -12.61 12.72
C TYR A 15 5.72 -12.37 12.64
N PHE A 16 6.31 -12.00 13.78
CA PHE A 16 7.75 -12.04 14.00
C PHE A 16 8.12 -13.27 14.82
N GLY A 17 9.09 -14.02 14.32
CA GLY A 17 9.70 -15.16 15.02
C GLY A 17 11.01 -14.77 15.72
N CYS A 18 11.15 -15.21 16.95
CA CYS A 18 12.36 -15.10 17.75
C CYS A 18 12.64 -16.47 18.37
N GLU A 19 13.22 -17.35 17.57
CA GLU A 19 13.60 -18.70 17.99
C GLU A 19 14.74 -18.62 19.01
N VAL A 20 14.59 -19.30 20.14
CA VAL A 20 15.54 -19.23 21.26
C VAL A 20 16.10 -20.61 21.57
N ASP A 21 17.41 -20.75 21.45
CA ASP A 21 18.15 -21.88 22.00
C ASP A 21 19.09 -21.36 23.10
N ALA A 22 18.61 -21.42 24.35
CA ALA A 22 19.34 -20.87 25.49
C ALA A 22 19.31 -21.84 26.69
N LYS A 23 20.46 -21.99 27.34
CA LYS A 23 20.63 -22.76 28.57
C LYS A 23 21.27 -21.87 29.65
N PRO A 24 20.66 -21.71 30.84
CA PRO A 24 19.29 -22.08 31.20
C PRO A 24 18.24 -21.40 30.30
N ALA A 25 17.01 -21.94 30.33
CA ALA A 25 15.89 -21.43 29.54
C ALA A 25 15.73 -19.90 29.74
N ALA A 26 15.74 -19.17 28.62
CA ALA A 26 15.63 -17.73 28.62
C ALA A 26 14.16 -17.27 28.56
N LYS A 27 13.92 -16.03 28.99
CA LYS A 27 12.63 -15.37 28.90
C LYS A 27 12.62 -14.40 27.73
N THR A 28 11.56 -14.45 26.93
CA THR A 28 11.35 -13.54 25.80
C THR A 28 10.43 -12.39 26.21
N LYS A 29 10.77 -11.18 25.75
CA LYS A 29 9.93 -9.98 25.86
C LYS A 29 9.92 -9.25 24.53
N TRP A 30 8.76 -8.72 24.16
CA TRP A 30 8.63 -7.90 22.95
C TRP A 30 8.52 -6.42 23.25
N GLN A 31 9.01 -5.60 22.33
CA GLN A 31 8.96 -4.14 22.37
C GLN A 31 8.52 -3.61 21.00
N PHE A 32 7.70 -2.57 20.97
CA PHE A 32 7.32 -1.82 19.77
C PHE A 32 7.66 -0.35 19.97
N ASN A 33 8.46 0.24 19.07
CA ASN A 33 8.90 1.63 19.13
C ASN A 33 9.37 2.04 20.54
N SER A 34 10.29 1.23 21.08
CA SER A 34 10.86 1.38 22.42
C SER A 34 9.89 1.19 23.61
N LYS A 35 8.63 0.82 23.38
CA LYS A 35 7.65 0.53 24.44
C LYS A 35 7.42 -0.98 24.61
N PRO A 36 7.38 -1.52 25.84
CA PRO A 36 7.17 -2.94 26.06
C PRO A 36 5.75 -3.36 25.64
N LEU A 37 5.65 -4.51 24.95
CA LEU A 37 4.37 -5.14 24.63
C LEU A 37 3.99 -6.11 25.76
N LEU A 38 3.16 -5.65 26.69
CA LEU A 38 2.73 -6.44 27.85
C LEU A 38 1.96 -7.70 27.42
N GLY A 39 2.22 -8.82 28.09
CA GLY A 39 1.60 -10.12 27.77
C GLY A 39 2.07 -10.75 26.46
N LYS A 40 3.11 -10.21 25.82
CA LYS A 40 3.78 -10.80 24.66
C LYS A 40 5.15 -11.34 25.08
N ASP A 41 5.15 -12.58 25.53
CA ASP A 41 6.30 -13.30 26.11
C ASP A 41 6.67 -14.58 25.34
N LYS A 42 5.90 -14.93 24.31
CA LYS A 42 6.17 -16.06 23.42
C LYS A 42 7.23 -15.70 22.38
N GLU A 43 7.92 -16.73 21.88
CA GLU A 43 8.88 -16.61 20.77
C GLU A 43 8.26 -16.07 19.47
N LYS A 44 6.94 -16.22 19.31
CA LYS A 44 6.18 -15.76 18.14
C LYS A 44 5.24 -14.61 18.52
N LEU A 45 5.53 -13.41 18.00
CA LEU A 45 4.63 -12.26 18.08
C LEU A 45 3.71 -12.23 16.87
N LYS A 46 2.43 -12.53 17.07
CA LYS A 46 1.40 -12.41 16.02
C LYS A 46 0.79 -11.01 16.01
N LEU A 47 0.67 -10.43 14.82
CA LEU A 47 -0.02 -9.19 14.51
C LEU A 47 -1.17 -9.55 13.57
N ILE A 48 -2.39 -9.17 13.92
CA ILE A 48 -3.61 -9.52 13.18
C ILE A 48 -4.22 -8.23 12.65
N ASN A 49 -4.74 -8.26 11.43
CA ASN A 49 -5.39 -7.12 10.78
C ASN A 49 -4.51 -5.86 10.83
N ILE A 50 -3.31 -5.94 10.24
CA ILE A 50 -2.29 -4.88 10.32
C ILE A 50 -2.81 -3.55 9.78
N GLN A 51 -2.55 -2.49 10.53
CA GLN A 51 -2.90 -1.12 10.19
C GLN A 51 -1.65 -0.26 10.05
N LEU A 52 -1.78 0.92 9.44
CA LEU A 52 -0.65 1.82 9.20
C LEU A 52 0.10 2.22 10.49
N HIS A 53 -0.61 2.30 11.62
CA HIS A 53 0.01 2.59 12.92
C HIS A 53 0.87 1.45 13.49
N ASN A 54 0.86 0.28 12.87
CA ASN A 54 1.75 -0.83 13.21
C ASN A 54 3.13 -0.69 12.55
N THR A 55 3.30 0.23 11.59
CA THR A 55 4.62 0.55 11.04
C THR A 55 5.58 0.97 12.16
N GLY A 56 6.78 0.39 12.17
CA GLY A 56 7.80 0.72 13.15
C GLY A 56 8.74 -0.42 13.46
N VAL A 57 9.44 -0.29 14.58
CA VAL A 57 10.50 -1.21 14.98
C VAL A 57 10.01 -2.12 16.10
N TYR A 58 10.02 -3.41 15.83
CA TYR A 58 9.75 -4.47 16.79
C TYR A 58 11.08 -5.05 17.28
N LYS A 59 11.19 -5.29 18.59
CA LYS A 59 12.36 -5.95 19.18
C LYS A 59 11.93 -7.14 20.00
N CYS A 60 12.62 -8.25 19.80
CA CYS A 60 12.60 -9.39 20.70
C CYS A 60 13.81 -9.31 21.61
N ILE A 61 13.58 -9.30 22.93
CA ILE A 61 14.62 -9.26 23.96
C ILE A 61 14.55 -10.58 24.72
N VAL A 62 15.64 -11.34 24.68
CA VAL A 62 15.74 -12.67 25.27
C VAL A 62 16.78 -12.64 26.37
N SER A 63 16.41 -13.04 27.58
CA SER A 63 17.25 -12.88 28.77
C SER A 63 17.30 -14.15 29.63
N ASN A 64 18.50 -14.54 30.04
CA ASN A 64 18.75 -15.60 31.02
C ASN A 64 19.81 -15.12 32.05
N PRO A 65 20.15 -15.93 33.08
CA PRO A 65 21.13 -15.53 34.09
C PRO A 65 22.53 -15.20 33.55
N HIS A 66 22.86 -15.63 32.33
CA HIS A 66 24.16 -15.44 31.70
C HIS A 66 24.21 -14.24 30.75
N GLY A 67 23.06 -13.66 30.40
CA GLY A 67 23.05 -12.49 29.53
C GLY A 67 21.70 -12.18 28.91
N THR A 68 21.71 -11.15 28.07
CA THR A 68 20.55 -10.69 27.31
C THR A 68 20.97 -10.45 25.87
N VAL A 69 20.17 -10.96 24.93
CA VAL A 69 20.32 -10.73 23.50
C VAL A 69 19.07 -10.06 22.96
N THR A 70 19.24 -9.21 21.95
CA THR A 70 18.14 -8.48 21.34
C THR A 70 18.18 -8.65 19.82
N ARG A 71 17.04 -8.97 19.23
CA ARG A 71 16.83 -9.00 17.78
C ARG A 71 15.83 -7.94 17.38
N GLN A 72 16.11 -7.22 16.30
CA GLN A 72 15.28 -6.14 15.79
C GLN A 72 14.64 -6.54 14.45
N PHE A 73 13.42 -6.07 14.22
CA PHE A 73 12.65 -6.23 12.98
C PHE A 73 11.97 -4.89 12.64
N ALA A 74 12.06 -4.45 11.39
CA ALA A 74 11.29 -3.34 10.87
C ALA A 74 9.99 -3.86 10.22
N LEU A 75 8.86 -3.22 10.52
CA LEU A 75 7.60 -3.41 9.82
C LEU A 75 7.29 -2.14 9.03
N ASP A 76 7.15 -2.26 7.72
CA ASP A 76 6.56 -1.24 6.85
C ASP A 76 5.18 -1.69 6.37
N VAL A 77 4.16 -0.86 6.56
CA VAL A 77 2.79 -1.17 6.16
C VAL A 77 2.46 -0.41 4.88
N SER A 78 2.15 -1.16 3.83
CA SER A 78 1.76 -0.63 2.54
C SER A 78 0.24 -0.70 2.34
N VAL A 79 -0.32 0.29 1.66
CA VAL A 79 -1.76 0.44 1.40
C VAL A 79 -1.98 0.36 -0.12
N PRO A 80 -2.82 -0.56 -0.64
CA PRO A 80 -3.10 -0.66 -2.06
C PRO A 80 -3.69 0.64 -2.61
N PRO A 81 -3.56 0.90 -3.92
CA PRO A 81 -4.17 2.07 -4.54
C PRO A 81 -5.71 2.04 -4.42
N PHE A 82 -6.30 3.21 -4.22
CA PHE A 82 -7.74 3.45 -4.25
C PHE A 82 -8.00 4.76 -5.00
N ILE A 83 -8.87 4.74 -6.01
CA ILE A 83 -9.14 5.90 -6.87
C ILE A 83 -10.52 6.51 -6.54
N SER A 84 -11.57 5.70 -6.60
CA SER A 84 -12.94 6.10 -6.32
C SER A 84 -13.80 4.89 -5.92
N ASP A 85 -15.00 5.13 -5.41
CA ASP A 85 -15.99 4.06 -5.13
C ASP A 85 -16.64 3.49 -6.41
N PHE A 86 -16.42 4.13 -7.56
CA PHE A 86 -16.90 3.69 -8.86
C PHE A 86 -15.77 3.15 -9.73
N ASP A 87 -16.07 2.10 -10.49
CA ASP A 87 -15.15 1.56 -11.50
C ASP A 87 -15.27 2.30 -12.85
N VAL A 88 -16.44 2.90 -13.11
CA VAL A 88 -16.79 3.56 -14.38
C VAL A 88 -17.53 4.87 -14.12
N LEU A 89 -17.18 5.91 -14.86
CA LEU A 89 -17.87 7.21 -14.90
C LEU A 89 -18.20 7.60 -16.33
N ASP A 90 -19.45 7.97 -16.59
CA ASP A 90 -19.87 8.54 -17.88
C ASP A 90 -19.70 10.07 -17.84
N VAL A 91 -19.07 10.64 -18.87
CA VAL A 91 -18.74 12.07 -18.94
C VAL A 91 -19.14 12.62 -20.30
N GLN A 92 -19.89 13.71 -20.31
CA GLN A 92 -20.20 14.45 -21.53
C GLN A 92 -19.30 15.68 -21.63
N LEU A 93 -18.61 15.83 -22.76
CA LEU A 93 -17.73 16.96 -23.03
C LEU A 93 -18.29 17.80 -24.17
N LYS A 94 -18.14 19.12 -24.06
CA LYS A 94 -18.60 20.04 -25.08
C LYS A 94 -17.54 20.25 -26.16
N GLU A 95 -17.93 20.15 -27.42
CA GLU A 95 -17.04 20.40 -28.56
C GLU A 95 -16.38 21.80 -28.48
N GLY A 96 -15.12 21.90 -28.87
CA GLY A 96 -14.34 23.15 -28.87
C GLY A 96 -13.89 23.64 -27.48
N THR A 97 -14.20 22.90 -26.41
CA THR A 97 -13.76 23.24 -25.04
C THR A 97 -12.50 22.48 -24.64
N ASN A 98 -11.98 22.77 -23.45
CA ASN A 98 -10.90 22.01 -22.83
C ASN A 98 -11.46 21.22 -21.64
N ALA A 99 -11.02 19.98 -21.46
CA ALA A 99 -11.45 19.13 -20.37
C ALA A 99 -10.26 18.44 -19.69
N THR A 100 -10.43 18.13 -18.40
CA THR A 100 -9.44 17.41 -17.60
C THR A 100 -10.11 16.22 -16.93
N LEU A 101 -9.61 15.01 -17.17
CA LEU A 101 -9.98 13.80 -16.42
C LEU A 101 -8.97 13.59 -15.28
N GLU A 102 -9.44 13.37 -14.06
CA GLU A 102 -8.59 13.29 -12.87
C GLU A 102 -8.48 11.87 -12.32
N CYS A 103 -7.25 11.35 -12.18
CA CYS A 103 -7.02 10.08 -11.50
C CYS A 103 -6.53 10.33 -10.07
N ASN A 104 -7.46 10.62 -9.16
CA ASN A 104 -7.17 10.96 -7.77
C ASN A 104 -6.85 9.71 -6.90
N ALA A 105 -5.86 8.92 -7.32
CA ALA A 105 -5.46 7.72 -6.60
C ALA A 105 -4.72 8.03 -5.30
N LYS A 106 -5.11 7.33 -4.23
CA LYS A 106 -4.43 7.32 -2.93
C LYS A 106 -3.84 5.94 -2.70
N GLY A 107 -2.76 5.85 -1.94
CA GLY A 107 -2.10 4.60 -1.60
C GLY A 107 -0.78 4.86 -0.90
N ILE A 108 -0.21 3.82 -0.27
CA ILE A 108 1.09 3.90 0.39
C ILE A 108 1.96 2.75 -0.09
N PRO A 109 3.08 3.00 -0.78
CA PRO A 109 3.55 4.29 -1.26
C PRO A 109 2.59 4.93 -2.26
N SER A 110 2.78 6.23 -2.53
CA SER A 110 2.00 6.94 -3.54
C SER A 110 1.99 6.16 -4.87
N PRO A 111 0.81 5.86 -5.44
CA PRO A 111 0.73 5.09 -6.68
C PRO A 111 1.30 5.85 -7.87
N ASN A 112 1.94 5.12 -8.78
CA ASN A 112 2.26 5.62 -10.10
C ASN A 112 1.01 5.56 -10.98
N ILE A 113 0.74 6.64 -11.73
CA ILE A 113 -0.46 6.78 -12.57
C ILE A 113 -0.08 6.60 -14.04
N THR A 114 -0.87 5.81 -14.76
CA THR A 114 -0.80 5.71 -16.22
C THR A 114 -2.18 5.83 -16.84
N TRP A 115 -2.26 6.40 -18.04
CA TRP A 115 -3.50 6.54 -18.79
C TRP A 115 -3.50 5.67 -20.05
N VAL A 116 -4.68 5.25 -20.47
CA VAL A 116 -4.92 4.48 -21.70
C VAL A 116 -6.15 5.07 -22.38
N PHE A 117 -6.07 5.36 -23.67
CA PHE A 117 -7.19 5.80 -24.48
C PHE A 117 -7.49 4.74 -25.54
N ASN A 118 -8.73 4.24 -25.62
CA ASN A 118 -9.15 3.24 -26.62
C ASN A 118 -8.16 2.07 -26.78
N ASN A 119 -7.65 1.53 -25.66
CA ASN A 119 -6.66 0.44 -25.60
C ASN A 119 -5.27 0.75 -26.20
N THR A 120 -4.99 2.01 -26.53
CA THR A 120 -3.64 2.46 -26.88
C THR A 120 -2.93 2.96 -25.62
N ASN A 121 -1.68 2.53 -25.41
CA ASN A 121 -0.88 2.96 -24.26
C ASN A 121 -0.39 4.39 -24.48
N TRP A 122 -1.17 5.36 -24.02
CA TRP A 122 -0.75 6.76 -23.92
C TRP A 122 -0.02 6.94 -22.58
N HIS A 123 1.30 6.80 -22.58
CA HIS A 123 2.10 7.00 -21.38
C HIS A 123 2.12 8.48 -20.97
N VAL A 124 1.08 8.94 -20.28
CA VAL A 124 1.02 10.24 -19.62
C VAL A 124 1.36 10.02 -18.14
N GLN A 125 2.42 10.67 -17.65
CA GLN A 125 2.92 10.55 -16.27
C GLN A 125 2.27 11.54 -15.29
N ASN A 126 1.27 12.31 -15.72
CA ASN A 126 0.58 13.28 -14.86
C ASN A 126 -0.71 12.68 -14.28
N TYR A 127 -1.01 13.04 -13.03
CA TYR A 127 -2.22 12.65 -12.29
C TYR A 127 -3.54 12.98 -13.03
N SER A 128 -3.49 13.92 -13.95
CA SER A 128 -4.61 14.33 -14.80
C SER A 128 -4.28 14.21 -16.29
N LEU A 129 -5.32 13.87 -17.07
CA LEU A 129 -5.29 13.91 -18.52
C LEU A 129 -6.08 15.13 -18.99
N THR A 130 -5.37 16.17 -19.42
CA THR A 130 -5.97 17.36 -20.02
C THR A 130 -6.03 17.18 -21.54
N THR A 131 -7.23 17.23 -22.10
CA THR A 131 -7.47 17.26 -23.55
C THR A 131 -7.97 18.66 -23.91
N SER A 132 -7.23 19.36 -24.77
CA SER A 132 -7.62 20.68 -25.28
C SER A 132 -8.33 20.59 -26.61
N ASN A 133 -9.26 21.49 -26.88
CA ASN A 133 -10.04 21.56 -28.11
C ASN A 133 -10.72 20.21 -28.43
N ILE A 134 -11.69 19.83 -27.58
CA ILE A 134 -12.47 18.59 -27.73
C ILE A 134 -13.12 18.53 -29.12
N THR A 135 -12.98 17.38 -29.77
CA THR A 135 -13.60 17.05 -31.06
C THR A 135 -14.27 15.69 -30.96
N ASP A 136 -15.02 15.27 -31.98
CA ASP A 136 -15.58 13.91 -32.07
C ASP A 136 -14.52 12.80 -31.92
N GLN A 137 -13.24 13.07 -32.24
CA GLN A 137 -12.15 12.12 -32.06
C GLN A 137 -11.72 11.94 -30.59
N SER A 138 -12.13 12.85 -29.71
CA SER A 138 -11.95 12.75 -28.26
C SER A 138 -12.98 11.82 -27.61
N GLU A 139 -14.01 11.37 -28.34
CA GLU A 139 -14.95 10.37 -27.86
C GLU A 139 -14.27 9.02 -27.66
N GLY A 140 -14.62 8.32 -26.58
CA GLY A 140 -14.12 6.98 -26.32
C GLY A 140 -13.92 6.64 -24.86
N VAL A 141 -13.11 5.62 -24.63
CA VAL A 141 -12.86 5.06 -23.30
C VAL A 141 -11.47 5.44 -22.83
N TYR A 142 -11.42 6.23 -21.76
CA TYR A 142 -10.19 6.59 -21.06
C TYR A 142 -10.08 5.76 -19.79
N ARG A 143 -8.94 5.11 -19.56
CA ARG A 143 -8.68 4.36 -18.34
C ARG A 143 -7.47 4.94 -17.64
N CYS A 144 -7.62 5.29 -16.38
CA CYS A 144 -6.48 5.56 -15.52
C CYS A 144 -6.16 4.32 -14.68
N ASN A 145 -4.88 3.97 -14.59
CA ASN A 145 -4.38 2.87 -13.78
C ASN A 145 -3.45 3.45 -12.71
N ALA A 146 -3.67 3.07 -11.47
CA ALA A 146 -2.85 3.44 -10.33
C ALA A 146 -2.18 2.18 -9.78
N VAL A 147 -0.85 2.17 -9.68
CA VAL A 147 -0.09 0.99 -9.23
C VAL A 147 0.93 1.39 -8.17
N ASN A 148 0.99 0.63 -7.07
CA ASN A 148 2.10 0.67 -6.13
C ASN A 148 2.54 -0.76 -5.75
N LYS A 149 3.53 -0.88 -4.86
CA LYS A 149 4.05 -2.17 -4.39
C LYS A 149 3.02 -3.05 -3.65
N ALA A 150 1.90 -2.48 -3.20
CA ALA A 150 0.83 -3.19 -2.49
C ALA A 150 -0.31 -3.64 -3.40
N GLY A 151 -0.42 -3.13 -4.62
CA GLY A 151 -1.47 -3.51 -5.55
C GLY A 151 -1.74 -2.48 -6.65
N ALA A 152 -2.92 -2.60 -7.26
CA ALA A 152 -3.36 -1.76 -8.34
C ALA A 152 -4.85 -1.42 -8.23
N ALA A 153 -5.26 -0.28 -8.80
CA ALA A 153 -6.64 0.12 -9.02
C ALA A 153 -6.77 0.78 -10.40
N SER A 154 -7.97 0.77 -10.98
CA SER A 154 -8.23 1.47 -12.24
C SER A 154 -9.60 2.15 -12.24
N LEU A 155 -9.71 3.29 -12.92
CA LEU A 155 -10.97 3.99 -13.15
C LEU A 155 -11.18 4.21 -14.65
N VAL A 156 -12.39 3.96 -15.12
CA VAL A 156 -12.77 4.10 -16.53
C VAL A 156 -13.69 5.30 -16.72
N TYR A 157 -13.36 6.17 -17.66
CA TYR A 157 -14.24 7.21 -18.17
C TYR A 157 -14.78 6.80 -19.52
N ARG A 158 -16.11 6.84 -19.68
CA ARG A 158 -16.79 6.75 -20.96
C ARG A 158 -17.17 8.16 -21.38
N VAL A 159 -16.41 8.71 -22.32
CA VAL A 159 -16.56 10.09 -22.78
C VAL A 159 -17.42 10.10 -24.03
N THR A 160 -18.42 10.99 -24.07
CA THR A 160 -19.16 11.35 -25.29
C THR A 160 -19.05 12.84 -25.56
N VAL A 161 -19.10 13.25 -26.82
CA VAL A 161 -18.98 14.66 -27.22
C VAL A 161 -20.33 15.23 -27.67
N THR A 162 -20.62 16.48 -27.29
CA THR A 162 -21.86 17.21 -27.60
C THR A 162 -21.59 18.62 -28.10
#